data_AF-A0A7Y2HC70-F1
#
_entry.id   AF-A0A7Y2HC70-F1
#
_cell.length_a   1.000
_cell.length_b   1.000
_cell.length_c   1.000
_cell.angle_alpha   90.00
_cell.angle_beta   90.00
_cell.angle_gamma   90.00
#
_symmetry.space_group_name_H-M   'P 1'
#
loop_
_entity.id
_entity.type
_entity.pdbx_description
1 polymer ?
#
loop_
_entity_poly.entity_id
_entity_poly.type
_entity_poly.pdbx_seq_one_letter_code
_entity_poly.pdbx_strand_id
1 'polypeptide(L)'
;MEIHSGTSHTINWIIAMLFITIGILNIFLVHPLKGIFYILLSIIYLPPIHESLQSKIGFSISNVLKFALAIMILWGTLAVGDLM
;
A
#
# COMPACT_ATOMS: atom_id res chain seq x y z
N MET A 1 -19.20 -3.42 -25.81
CA MET A 1 -17.87 -3.86 -25.32
C MET A 1 -17.51 -2.93 -24.19
N GLU A 2 -17.99 -3.14 -22.96
CA GLU A 2 -17.76 -2.17 -21.87
C GLU A 2 -18.23 -2.74 -20.53
N ILE A 3 -17.37 -3.47 -19.84
CA ILE A 3 -17.43 -3.68 -18.38
C ILE A 3 -16.15 -4.42 -17.99
N HIS A 4 -15.03 -3.73 -17.74
CA HIS A 4 -13.90 -4.29 -16.96
C HIS A 4 -12.85 -3.23 -16.53
N SER A 5 -13.22 -1.96 -16.34
CA SER A 5 -12.29 -0.94 -15.77
C SER A 5 -12.59 -0.58 -14.31
N GLY A 6 -13.83 -0.73 -13.83
CA GLY A 6 -14.23 -0.32 -12.48
C GLY A 6 -13.69 -1.19 -11.34
N THR A 7 -13.61 -2.51 -11.53
CA THR A 7 -13.29 -3.47 -10.45
C THR A 7 -11.86 -3.33 -9.93
N SER A 8 -10.90 -3.05 -10.82
CA SER A 8 -9.49 -2.86 -10.46
C SER A 8 -9.27 -1.56 -9.67
N HIS A 9 -10.10 -0.55 -9.90
CA HIS A 9 -10.06 0.72 -9.17
C HIS A 9 -10.57 0.56 -7.73
N THR A 10 -11.68 -0.15 -7.55
CA THR A 10 -12.29 -0.41 -6.23
C THR A 10 -11.38 -1.25 -5.33
N ILE A 11 -10.76 -2.30 -5.88
CA ILE A 11 -9.86 -3.18 -5.12
C ILE A 11 -8.62 -2.41 -4.63
N ASN A 12 -8.02 -1.58 -5.48
CA ASN A 12 -6.88 -0.75 -5.08
C ASN A 12 -7.26 0.25 -3.97
N TRP A 13 -8.46 0.82 -4.02
CA TRP A 13 -8.97 1.70 -2.96
C TRP A 13 -9.15 0.98 -1.63
N ILE A 14 -9.72 -0.23 -1.64
CA ILE A 14 -9.89 -1.05 -0.43
C ILE A 14 -8.53 -1.39 0.18
N ILE A 15 -7.56 -1.81 -0.63
CA ILE A 15 -6.21 -2.13 -0.18
C ILE A 15 -5.51 -0.89 0.39
N ALA A 16 -5.63 0.27 -0.26
CA ALA A 16 -5.06 1.52 0.23
C ALA A 16 -5.66 1.90 1.60
N MET A 17 -6.99 1.84 1.74
CA MET A 17 -7.67 2.15 3.00
C MET A 17 -7.25 1.18 4.12
N LEU A 18 -7.08 -0.10 3.80
CA LEU A 18 -6.57 -1.10 4.74
C LEU A 18 -5.16 -0.75 5.22
N PHE A 19 -4.24 -0.42 4.30
CA PHE A 19 -2.87 -0.05 4.68
C PHE A 19 -2.77 1.28 5.40
N ILE A 20 -3.62 2.26 5.10
CA ILE A 20 -3.73 3.50 5.89
C ILE A 20 -4.14 3.16 7.32
N THR A 21 -5.16 2.33 7.49
CA THR A 21 -5.66 1.93 8.81
C THR A 21 -4.58 1.19 9.60
N ILE A 22 -3.89 0.23 8.97
CA ILE A 22 -2.74 -0.47 9.57
C ILE A 22 -1.64 0.51 9.94
N GLY A 23 -1.32 1.47 9.06
CA GLY A 23 -0.31 2.49 9.31
C GLY A 23 -0.65 3.35 10.52
N ILE A 24 -1.88 3.87 10.60
CA ILE A 24 -2.37 4.65 11.75
C ILE A 24 -2.28 3.81 13.03
N LEU A 25 -2.82 2.58 13.03
CA LEU A 25 -2.73 1.68 14.19
C LEU A 25 -1.27 1.46 14.62
N ASN A 26 -0.37 1.27 13.66
CA ASN A 26 1.04 1.02 13.96
C ASN A 26 1.77 2.27 14.48
N ILE A 27 1.32 3.49 14.14
CA ILE A 27 1.80 4.74 14.76
C ILE A 27 1.44 4.75 16.24
N PHE A 28 0.19 4.39 16.59
CA PHE A 28 -0.32 4.48 17.95
C PHE A 28 0.11 3.31 18.85
N LEU A 29 0.18 2.08 18.32
CA LEU A 29 0.42 0.88 19.12
C LEU A 29 1.87 0.41 19.16
N VAL A 30 2.70 0.75 18.17
CA VAL A 30 4.01 0.09 17.98
C VAL A 30 5.14 1.10 17.82
N HIS A 31 5.21 1.79 16.69
CA HIS A 31 6.28 2.76 16.43
C HIS A 31 5.86 3.78 15.36
N PRO A 32 5.90 5.09 15.66
CA PRO A 32 5.45 6.14 14.75
C PRO A 32 6.18 6.11 13.41
N LEU A 33 7.49 5.83 13.42
CA LEU A 33 8.30 5.75 12.21
C LEU A 33 7.82 4.64 11.23
N LYS A 34 7.46 3.46 11.77
CA LYS A 34 6.99 2.32 10.95
C LYS A 34 5.60 2.60 10.38
N GLY A 35 4.72 3.20 11.18
CA GLY A 35 3.38 3.55 10.74
C GLY A 35 3.34 4.65 9.67
N ILE A 36 4.18 5.68 9.76
CA ILE A 36 4.37 6.66 8.67
C ILE A 36 4.79 5.95 7.37
N PHE A 37 5.69 4.96 7.47
CA PHE A 37 6.17 4.23 6.31
C PHE A 37 5.04 3.46 5.62
N TYR A 38 4.15 2.83 6.39
CA TYR A 38 2.99 2.11 5.83
C TYR A 38 1.96 3.03 5.19
N ILE A 39 1.72 4.21 5.78
CA ILE A 39 0.86 5.23 5.18
C ILE A 39 1.47 5.69 3.84
N LEU A 40 2.78 5.94 3.79
CA LEU A 40 3.45 6.35 2.55
C LEU A 40 3.38 5.25 1.48
N LEU A 41 3.51 3.99 1.87
CA LEU A 41 3.35 2.85 0.95
C LEU A 41 1.90 2.70 0.46
N SER A 42 0.90 3.02 1.27
CA SER A 42 -0.51 2.96 0.87
C SER A 42 -0.82 3.89 -0.31
N ILE A 43 -0.08 5.00 -0.42
CA ILE A 43 -0.21 5.97 -1.52
C ILE A 43 0.18 5.33 -2.86
N ILE A 44 1.09 4.36 -2.87
CA ILE A 44 1.48 3.62 -4.09
C ILE A 44 0.33 2.75 -4.63
N TYR A 45 -0.63 2.39 -3.76
CA TYR A 45 -1.83 1.67 -4.16
C TYR A 45 -2.93 2.58 -4.69
N LEU A 46 -2.83 3.90 -4.52
CA LEU A 46 -3.84 4.81 -5.06
C LEU A 46 -3.80 4.80 -6.59
N PRO A 47 -4.93 4.54 -7.25
CA PRO A 47 -5.00 4.53 -8.71
C PRO A 47 -4.50 5.82 -9.41
N PRO A 48 -4.72 7.06 -8.92
CA PRO A 48 -4.17 8.25 -9.57
C PRO A 48 -2.64 8.32 -9.57
N ILE A 49 -1.98 7.64 -8.63
CA ILE A 49 -0.51 7.54 -8.59
C ILE A 49 -0.01 6.60 -9.68
N HIS A 50 -0.79 5.58 -10.04
CA HIS A 50 -0.43 4.65 -11.09
C HIS A 50 -0.39 5.33 -12.47
N GLU A 51 -1.43 6.13 -12.79
CA GLU A 51 -1.47 6.90 -14.04
C GLU A 51 -0.44 8.03 -14.05
N SER A 52 -0.27 8.74 -12.92
CA SER A 52 0.75 9.79 -12.81
C SER A 52 2.17 9.24 -12.92
N LEU A 53 2.47 8.08 -12.32
CA LEU A 53 3.82 7.51 -12.36
C LEU A 53 4.15 6.91 -13.72
N GLN A 54 3.17 6.32 -14.39
CA GLN A 54 3.34 5.84 -15.76
C GLN A 54 3.54 7.01 -16.74
N SER A 55 2.77 8.09 -16.58
CA SER A 55 2.90 9.29 -17.42
C SER A 55 4.21 10.06 -17.17
N LYS A 56 4.67 10.16 -15.93
CA LYS A 56 5.78 11.04 -15.54
C LYS A 56 7.14 10.34 -15.47
N ILE A 57 7.14 9.02 -15.25
CA ILE A 57 8.35 8.22 -14.99
C ILE A 57 8.43 6.99 -15.92
N GLY A 58 7.39 6.67 -16.68
CA GLY A 58 7.36 5.53 -17.60
C GLY A 58 7.36 4.17 -16.89
N PHE A 59 7.23 4.16 -15.56
CA PHE A 59 7.34 2.96 -14.75
C PHE A 59 5.95 2.48 -14.39
N SER A 60 5.55 1.37 -14.99
CA SER A 60 4.32 0.67 -14.64
C SER A 60 4.56 -0.07 -13.33
N ILE A 61 3.86 0.30 -12.25
CA ILE A 61 3.98 -0.39 -10.95
C ILE A 61 3.46 -1.82 -11.16
N SER A 62 4.37 -2.76 -11.37
CA SER A 62 4.00 -4.16 -11.57
C SER A 62 3.27 -4.69 -10.35
N ASN A 63 2.29 -5.57 -10.57
CA ASN A 63 1.59 -6.26 -9.47
C ASN A 63 2.56 -6.96 -8.52
N VAL A 64 3.73 -7.38 -9.02
CA VAL A 64 4.83 -7.96 -8.23
C VAL A 64 5.37 -6.98 -7.19
N LEU A 65 5.54 -5.70 -7.55
CA LEU A 65 6.07 -4.68 -6.64
C LEU A 65 5.05 -4.37 -5.53
N LYS A 66 3.76 -4.28 -5.88
CA LYS A 66 2.69 -4.22 -4.88
C LYS A 66 2.76 -5.41 -3.93
N PHE A 67 2.82 -6.63 -4.46
CA PHE A 67 2.87 -7.84 -3.64
C PHE A 67 4.08 -7.87 -2.70
N ALA A 68 5.26 -7.48 -3.18
CA ALA A 68 6.47 -7.36 -2.36
C ALA A 68 6.30 -6.30 -1.24
N LEU A 69 5.71 -5.14 -1.55
CA LEU A 69 5.41 -4.11 -0.57
C LEU A 69 4.42 -4.61 0.50
N ALA A 70 3.35 -5.32 0.08
CA ALA A 70 2.37 -5.88 1.01
C ALA A 70 3.04 -6.87 1.97
N ILE A 71 3.90 -7.75 1.45
CA ILE A 71 4.68 -8.70 2.26
C ILE A 71 5.61 -7.95 3.21
N MET A 72 6.28 -6.88 2.76
CA MET A 72 7.18 -6.10 3.61
C MET A 72 6.44 -5.40 4.75
N ILE A 73 5.22 -4.88 4.50
CA ILE A 73 4.36 -4.31 5.53
C ILE A 73 3.94 -5.39 6.52
N LEU A 74 3.39 -6.51 6.03
CA LEU A 74 2.92 -7.63 6.84
C LEU A 74 4.04 -8.21 7.70
N TRP A 75 5.18 -8.49 7.09
CA TRP A 75 6.38 -8.94 7.79
C TRP A 75 6.80 -7.92 8.83
N GLY A 76 6.81 -6.64 8.47
CA GLY A 76 7.13 -5.57 9.41
C GLY A 76 6.22 -5.57 10.63
N THR A 77 4.89 -5.67 10.46
CA THR A 77 3.93 -5.76 11.58
C THR A 77 4.06 -7.04 12.40
N LEU A 78 4.33 -8.19 11.76
CA LEU A 78 4.47 -9.48 12.45
C LEU A 78 5.81 -9.60 13.18
N ALA A 79 6.90 -9.09 12.58
CA ALA A 79 8.25 -9.14 13.13
C ALA A 79 8.47 -8.18 14.31
N VAL A 80 7.63 -7.16 14.52
CA VAL A 80 7.71 -6.36 15.77
C VAL A 80 7.19 -7.13 16.98
N GLY A 81 6.47 -8.23 16.78
CA GLY A 81 5.96 -9.06 17.88
C GLY A 81 7.04 -9.80 18.68
N ASP A 82 8.30 -9.82 18.22
CA ASP A 82 9.38 -10.67 18.77
C ASP A 82 10.57 -9.88 19.36
N LEU A 83 10.38 -8.62 19.75
CA LEU A 83 11.43 -7.84 20.45
C LEU A 83 10.98 -7.37 21.84
N MET A 84 10.34 -8.26 22.60
CA MET A 84 10.12 -8.09 24.04
C MET A 84 10.86 -9.16 24.83
#